data_AF-A0A7C4AS07-F1
#
_entry.id   AF-A0A7C4AS07-F1
#
_cell.length_a   1.000
_cell.length_b   1.000
_cell.length_c   1.000
_cell.angle_alpha   90.00
_cell.angle_beta   90.00
_cell.angle_gamma   90.00
#
_symmetry.space_group_name_H-M   'P 1'
#
loop_
_entity.id
_entity.type
_entity.pdbx_description
1 polymer ?
#
loop_
_entity_poly.entity_id
_entity_poly.type
_entity_poly.pdbx_seq_one_letter_code
_entity_poly.pdbx_strand_id
1 'polypeptide(L)'
;MASLLASGELTLLRRVRRSAMTKKAWDGSLPIQQSNLVIKCEQHYRREIYMARNNLQSLNERELRTLKEFVENTLRKSGVSLMEMYGKGNKRTKFDDELVTEADNIVWTTISSKILSSFEGHGFLRELSEEDISGDDCPRFLWILDTLDGVASFQAGMPVWGISAALFELFWPVLGFLYLPVTGELYSAYAGREALLNDVPIRVREDPTIDNESLVLVYSRFHKDFVSDFPGKLRNFGSSAGHLAYVARGGADACILKNVNIQDLAAGSIILEAAGGQIKFFDGSDFHVGDYFDGRRIDQPLIAAPKDTHESFVKHFKKK
;
A
#
# COMPACT_ATOMS: atom_id res chain seq x y z
N MET A 1 -23.28 -14.27 -30.26
CA MET A 1 -22.24 -13.29 -30.64
C MET A 1 -21.00 -13.33 -29.74
N ALA A 2 -21.13 -13.51 -28.42
CA ALA A 2 -19.99 -13.53 -27.49
C ALA A 2 -18.82 -14.49 -27.88
N SER A 3 -19.10 -15.67 -28.45
CA SER A 3 -18.04 -16.64 -28.80
C SER A 3 -17.13 -16.21 -29.96
N LEU A 4 -17.58 -15.31 -30.86
CA LEU A 4 -16.71 -14.79 -31.92
C LEU A 4 -15.76 -13.71 -31.39
N LEU A 5 -16.22 -12.85 -30.48
CA LEU A 5 -15.40 -11.79 -29.87
C LEU A 5 -14.20 -12.39 -29.14
N ALA A 6 -14.43 -13.39 -28.29
CA ALA A 6 -13.37 -14.11 -27.58
C ALA A 6 -12.29 -14.70 -28.52
N SER A 7 -12.67 -15.18 -29.71
CA SER A 7 -11.73 -15.72 -30.71
C SER A 7 -10.90 -14.62 -31.41
N GLY A 8 -11.51 -13.45 -31.65
CA GLY A 8 -10.82 -12.28 -32.18
C GLY A 8 -9.84 -11.69 -31.18
N GLU A 9 -10.25 -11.61 -29.91
CA GLU A 9 -9.45 -11.10 -28.79
C GLU A 9 -8.28 -12.02 -28.42
N LEU A 10 -8.46 -13.35 -28.46
CA LEU A 10 -7.35 -14.31 -28.37
C LEU A 10 -6.35 -14.17 -29.53
N THR A 11 -6.82 -13.77 -30.71
CA THR A 11 -5.97 -13.47 -31.86
C THR A 11 -5.25 -12.12 -31.68
N LEU A 12 -5.90 -11.15 -31.01
CA LEU A 12 -5.28 -9.89 -30.60
C LEU A 12 -4.21 -10.12 -29.53
N LEU A 13 -4.46 -10.93 -28.51
CA LEU A 13 -3.47 -11.39 -27.52
C LEU A 13 -2.24 -12.02 -28.18
N ARG A 14 -2.45 -12.91 -29.17
CA ARG A 14 -1.34 -13.48 -29.97
C ARG A 14 -0.62 -12.43 -30.81
N ARG A 15 -1.31 -11.39 -31.31
CA ARG A 15 -0.71 -10.26 -32.04
C ARG A 15 0.01 -9.27 -31.15
N VAL A 16 -0.45 -9.01 -29.92
CA VAL A 16 0.22 -8.13 -28.95
C VAL A 16 1.45 -8.83 -28.39
N ARG A 17 1.33 -10.11 -27.96
CA ARG A 17 2.49 -10.94 -27.61
C ARG A 17 3.50 -11.03 -28.75
N ARG A 18 3.07 -11.27 -30.00
CA ARG A 18 3.98 -11.27 -31.15
C ARG A 18 4.56 -9.88 -31.43
N SER A 19 3.77 -8.81 -31.46
CA SER A 19 4.25 -7.46 -31.75
C SER A 19 5.26 -6.95 -30.71
N ALA A 20 5.11 -7.34 -29.45
CA ALA A 20 6.10 -7.10 -28.40
C ALA A 20 7.36 -7.96 -28.60
N MET A 21 7.23 -9.22 -29.05
CA MET A 21 8.36 -10.12 -29.33
C MET A 21 9.05 -9.90 -30.68
N THR A 22 8.47 -9.18 -31.65
CA THR A 22 8.98 -9.10 -33.04
C THR A 22 9.51 -7.74 -33.47
N LYS A 23 9.82 -6.82 -32.53
CA LYS A 23 10.62 -5.62 -32.84
C LYS A 23 11.96 -5.64 -32.11
N LYS A 24 12.93 -6.21 -32.84
CA LYS A 24 14.35 -6.47 -32.51
C LYS A 24 14.60 -7.68 -31.60
N ALA A 25 15.77 -8.26 -31.81
CA ALA A 25 16.19 -9.55 -31.27
C ALA A 25 16.48 -9.49 -29.77
N TRP A 26 16.50 -10.66 -29.14
CA TRP A 26 16.91 -10.86 -27.74
C TRP A 26 18.32 -10.30 -27.48
N ASP A 27 18.37 -9.11 -26.90
CA ASP A 27 19.12 -8.90 -25.66
C ASP A 27 18.20 -9.21 -24.45
N GLY A 28 18.72 -9.08 -23.22
CA GLY A 28 17.99 -9.36 -21.98
C GLY A 28 17.32 -8.15 -21.33
N SER A 29 17.03 -7.07 -22.07
CA SER A 29 16.64 -5.76 -21.52
C SER A 29 15.39 -5.18 -22.20
N LEU A 30 14.21 -5.59 -21.72
CA LEU A 30 13.00 -4.79 -21.95
C LEU A 30 13.10 -3.48 -21.15
N PRO A 31 12.86 -2.29 -21.75
CA PRO A 31 12.82 -1.04 -21.01
C PRO A 31 11.70 -1.05 -19.96
N ILE A 32 11.99 -0.60 -18.74
CA ILE A 32 11.07 -0.71 -17.57
C ILE A 32 9.71 -0.02 -17.82
N GLN A 33 9.67 1.05 -18.63
CA GLN A 33 8.40 1.67 -19.04
C GLN A 33 7.49 0.73 -19.85
N GLN A 34 8.06 -0.19 -20.64
CA GLN A 34 7.27 -1.17 -21.40
C GLN A 34 6.78 -2.33 -20.52
N SER A 35 7.56 -2.79 -19.53
CA SER A 35 7.07 -3.80 -18.58
C SER A 35 5.91 -3.27 -17.75
N ASN A 36 5.99 -2.03 -17.26
CA ASN A 36 4.95 -1.44 -16.42
C ASN A 36 3.65 -1.18 -17.20
N LEU A 37 3.74 -0.82 -18.50
CA LEU A 37 2.56 -0.80 -19.38
C LEU A 37 1.98 -2.21 -19.61
N VAL A 38 2.81 -3.23 -19.84
CA VAL A 38 2.34 -4.60 -20.07
C VAL A 38 1.63 -5.16 -18.83
N ILE A 39 2.18 -4.95 -17.63
CA ILE A 39 1.56 -5.39 -16.37
C ILE A 39 0.24 -4.66 -16.12
N LYS A 40 0.21 -3.33 -16.26
CA LYS A 40 -1.04 -2.55 -16.16
C LYS A 40 -2.09 -3.00 -17.18
N CYS A 41 -1.71 -3.19 -18.44
CA CYS A 41 -2.62 -3.72 -19.45
C CYS A 41 -3.11 -5.11 -19.10
N GLU A 42 -2.26 -6.01 -18.58
CA GLU A 42 -2.67 -7.36 -18.20
C GLU A 42 -3.60 -7.35 -16.98
N GLN A 43 -3.30 -6.60 -15.92
CA GLN A 43 -4.17 -6.44 -14.76
C GLN A 43 -5.51 -5.77 -15.12
N HIS A 44 -5.50 -4.76 -16.01
CA HIS A 44 -6.72 -4.04 -16.41
C HIS A 44 -7.63 -4.95 -17.22
N TYR A 45 -7.04 -5.63 -18.21
CA TYR A 45 -7.72 -6.58 -19.08
C TYR A 45 -8.21 -7.83 -18.32
N ARG A 46 -7.46 -8.31 -17.32
CA ARG A 46 -7.93 -9.35 -16.38
C ARG A 46 -9.18 -8.90 -15.62
N ARG A 47 -9.21 -7.66 -15.10
CA ARG A 47 -10.39 -7.10 -14.42
C ARG A 47 -11.58 -6.96 -15.37
N GLU A 48 -11.40 -6.36 -16.55
CA GLU A 48 -12.47 -6.22 -17.55
C GLU A 48 -13.03 -7.58 -17.99
N ILE A 49 -12.16 -8.55 -18.32
CA ILE A 49 -12.59 -9.91 -18.69
C ILE A 49 -13.34 -10.60 -17.56
N TYR A 50 -12.82 -10.56 -16.33
CA TYR A 50 -13.46 -11.24 -15.20
C TYR A 50 -14.85 -10.66 -14.92
N MET A 51 -14.98 -9.32 -14.94
CA MET A 51 -16.26 -8.64 -14.79
C MET A 51 -17.23 -9.01 -15.90
N ALA A 52 -16.78 -8.98 -17.17
CA ALA A 52 -17.63 -9.29 -18.33
C ALA A 52 -18.06 -10.77 -18.36
N ARG A 53 -17.17 -11.71 -18.01
CA ARG A 53 -17.48 -13.15 -17.95
C ARG A 53 -18.53 -13.48 -16.89
N ASN A 54 -18.43 -12.83 -15.73
CA ASN A 54 -19.31 -13.09 -14.59
C ASN A 54 -20.51 -12.12 -14.52
N ASN A 55 -20.66 -11.23 -15.50
CA ASN A 55 -21.70 -10.19 -15.57
C ASN A 55 -21.78 -9.32 -14.28
N LEU A 56 -20.61 -8.97 -13.74
CA LEU A 56 -20.47 -8.24 -12.48
C LEU A 56 -20.29 -6.73 -12.72
N GLN A 57 -20.84 -5.93 -11.81
CA GLN A 57 -20.59 -4.48 -11.72
C GLN A 57 -19.68 -4.18 -10.52
N SER A 58 -18.81 -3.18 -10.65
CA SER A 58 -17.99 -2.64 -9.55
C SER A 58 -18.84 -2.06 -8.43
N LEU A 59 -18.25 -1.89 -7.24
CA LEU A 59 -18.92 -1.30 -6.07
C LEU A 59 -19.56 0.06 -6.37
N ASN A 60 -20.80 0.25 -5.94
CA ASN A 60 -21.54 1.50 -6.06
C ASN A 60 -21.37 2.40 -4.81
N GLU A 61 -21.81 3.66 -4.90
CA GLU A 61 -21.67 4.67 -3.81
C GLU A 61 -22.22 4.22 -2.45
N ARG A 62 -23.28 3.40 -2.43
CA ARG A 62 -23.87 2.90 -1.18
C ARG A 62 -22.97 1.82 -0.56
N GLU A 63 -22.49 0.88 -1.37
CA GLU A 63 -21.58 -0.19 -0.95
C GLU A 63 -20.25 0.39 -0.46
N LEU A 64 -19.69 1.34 -1.21
CA LEU A 64 -18.49 2.09 -0.84
C LEU A 64 -18.64 2.79 0.52
N ARG A 65 -19.75 3.51 0.73
CA ARG A 65 -20.03 4.15 2.03
C ARG A 65 -20.18 3.13 3.16
N THR A 66 -20.91 2.04 2.95
CA THR A 66 -21.08 0.99 3.95
C THR A 66 -19.75 0.31 4.30
N LEU A 67 -18.89 0.05 3.32
CA LEU A 67 -17.53 -0.45 3.52
C LEU A 67 -16.68 0.53 4.35
N LYS A 68 -16.71 1.83 4.03
CA LYS A 68 -16.02 2.87 4.81
C LYS A 68 -16.48 2.88 6.26
N GLU A 69 -17.77 3.12 6.50
CA GLU A 69 -18.34 3.19 7.85
C GLU A 69 -18.01 1.93 8.67
N PHE A 70 -18.05 0.76 8.03
CA PHE A 70 -17.72 -0.52 8.66
C PHE A 70 -16.23 -0.63 9.04
N VAL A 71 -15.31 -0.36 8.12
CA VAL A 71 -13.87 -0.51 8.35
C VAL A 71 -13.40 0.49 9.39
N GLU A 72 -13.82 1.76 9.28
CA GLU A 72 -13.44 2.82 10.22
C GLU A 72 -13.89 2.51 11.65
N ASN A 73 -15.13 2.04 11.83
CA ASN A 73 -15.63 1.59 13.13
C ASN A 73 -14.86 0.37 13.65
N THR A 74 -14.40 -0.52 12.77
CA THR A 74 -13.69 -1.74 13.19
C THR A 74 -12.23 -1.43 13.55
N LEU A 75 -11.53 -0.62 12.75
CA LEU A 75 -10.17 -0.14 13.06
C LEU A 75 -10.12 0.66 14.37
N ARG A 76 -11.09 1.56 14.59
CA ARG A 76 -11.17 2.31 15.87
C ARG A 76 -11.36 1.36 17.06
N LYS A 77 -12.23 0.34 16.95
CA LYS A 77 -12.44 -0.66 18.01
C LYS A 77 -11.17 -1.50 18.26
N SER A 78 -10.54 -2.01 17.21
CA SER A 78 -9.27 -2.76 17.32
C SER A 78 -8.16 -1.91 17.94
N GLY A 79 -8.05 -0.63 17.57
CA GLY A 79 -7.09 0.29 18.17
C GLY A 79 -7.34 0.56 19.65
N VAL A 80 -8.61 0.65 20.09
CA VAL A 80 -8.95 0.74 21.52
C VAL A 80 -8.49 -0.51 22.28
N SER A 81 -8.71 -1.72 21.74
CA SER A 81 -8.20 -2.95 22.35
C SER A 81 -6.67 -2.96 22.45
N LEU A 82 -5.96 -2.55 21.39
CA LEU A 82 -4.49 -2.48 21.42
C LEU A 82 -3.94 -1.42 22.40
N MET A 83 -4.67 -0.34 22.67
CA MET A 83 -4.27 0.65 23.69
C MET A 83 -4.17 0.04 25.10
N GLU A 84 -4.83 -1.09 25.39
CA GLU A 84 -4.65 -1.82 26.65
C GLU A 84 -3.29 -2.53 26.74
N MET A 85 -2.63 -2.80 25.62
CA MET A 85 -1.35 -3.51 25.51
C MET A 85 -0.17 -2.58 25.18
N TYR A 86 -0.46 -1.39 24.65
CA TYR A 86 0.50 -0.36 24.28
C TYR A 86 1.49 -0.01 25.41
N GLY A 87 2.79 -0.01 25.09
CA GLY A 87 3.87 0.30 26.03
C GLY A 87 4.13 -0.75 27.12
N LYS A 88 3.49 -1.92 27.06
CA LYS A 88 3.66 -3.02 28.03
C LYS A 88 4.72 -4.06 27.64
N GLY A 89 5.52 -3.80 26.60
CA GLY A 89 6.58 -4.71 26.15
C GLY A 89 7.55 -5.11 27.26
N ASN A 90 7.90 -6.40 27.31
CA ASN A 90 8.79 -6.98 28.30
C ASN A 90 10.19 -6.33 28.24
N LYS A 91 10.46 -5.46 29.21
CA LYS A 91 11.71 -4.68 29.32
C LYS A 91 12.98 -5.53 29.50
N ARG A 92 12.87 -6.86 29.61
CA ARG A 92 14.00 -7.81 29.70
C ARG A 92 14.39 -8.40 28.34
N THR A 93 13.52 -8.33 27.34
CA THR A 93 13.81 -8.77 25.97
C THR A 93 13.96 -7.57 25.04
N LYS A 94 14.52 -7.78 23.83
CA LYS A 94 14.57 -6.74 22.78
C LYS A 94 13.32 -6.74 21.89
N PHE A 95 12.57 -7.83 21.94
CA PHE A 95 11.34 -8.06 21.20
C PHE A 95 10.50 -9.01 22.04
N ASP A 96 9.26 -8.62 22.30
CA ASP A 96 8.28 -9.36 23.08
C ASP A 96 7.32 -10.09 22.13
N ASP A 97 7.72 -11.28 21.70
CA ASP A 97 7.03 -12.08 20.68
C ASP A 97 5.62 -12.50 21.14
N GLU A 98 5.45 -12.75 22.45
CA GLU A 98 4.16 -13.08 23.06
C GLU A 98 3.19 -11.90 22.95
N LEU A 99 3.60 -10.70 23.37
CA LEU A 99 2.77 -9.49 23.30
C LEU A 99 2.39 -9.11 21.86
N VAL A 100 3.31 -9.29 20.91
CA VAL A 100 3.06 -9.01 19.48
C VAL A 100 2.09 -10.02 18.88
N THR A 101 2.27 -11.31 19.19
CA THR A 101 1.40 -12.37 18.71
C THR A 101 -0.01 -12.23 19.28
N GLU A 102 -0.15 -11.87 20.55
CA GLU A 102 -1.46 -11.57 21.14
C GLU A 102 -2.13 -10.37 20.45
N ALA A 103 -1.39 -9.29 20.20
CA ALA A 103 -1.90 -8.09 19.53
C ALA A 103 -2.35 -8.37 18.09
N ASP A 104 -1.53 -9.08 17.30
CA ASP A 104 -1.88 -9.52 15.95
C ASP A 104 -3.17 -10.35 15.95
N ASN A 105 -3.25 -11.38 16.80
CA ASN A 105 -4.42 -12.27 16.86
C ASN A 105 -5.71 -11.55 17.24
N ILE A 106 -5.66 -10.59 18.18
CA ILE A 106 -6.82 -9.77 18.57
C ILE A 106 -7.32 -8.97 17.37
N VAL A 107 -6.43 -8.24 16.68
CA VAL A 107 -6.80 -7.37 15.56
C VAL A 107 -7.23 -8.17 14.34
N TRP A 108 -6.47 -9.21 14.00
CA TRP A 108 -6.78 -10.16 12.93
C TRP A 108 -8.19 -10.70 13.10
N THR A 109 -8.46 -11.39 14.21
CA THR A 109 -9.76 -12.02 14.49
C THR A 109 -10.89 -10.98 14.50
N THR A 110 -10.66 -9.80 15.06
CA THR A 110 -11.66 -8.72 15.17
C THR A 110 -12.06 -8.13 13.82
N ILE A 111 -11.14 -8.11 12.85
CA ILE A 111 -11.37 -7.55 11.51
C ILE A 111 -11.81 -8.64 10.53
N SER A 112 -11.09 -9.76 10.45
CA SER A 112 -11.36 -10.82 9.46
C SER A 112 -12.72 -11.46 9.66
N SER A 113 -13.05 -11.90 10.88
CA SER A 113 -14.35 -12.53 11.16
C SER A 113 -15.54 -11.62 10.83
N LYS A 114 -15.43 -10.32 11.09
CA LYS A 114 -16.50 -9.36 10.77
C LYS A 114 -16.60 -9.11 9.28
N ILE A 115 -15.47 -8.97 8.58
CA ILE A 115 -15.46 -8.76 7.13
C ILE A 115 -16.08 -9.96 6.42
N LEU A 116 -15.60 -11.17 6.73
CA LEU A 116 -16.08 -12.42 6.11
C LEU A 116 -17.56 -12.70 6.40
N SER A 117 -18.07 -12.29 7.57
CA SER A 117 -19.50 -12.42 7.92
C SER A 117 -20.40 -11.30 7.39
N SER A 118 -19.83 -10.17 6.95
CA SER A 118 -20.60 -9.00 6.46
C SER A 118 -20.55 -8.83 4.95
N PHE A 119 -19.53 -9.36 4.27
CA PHE A 119 -19.28 -9.15 2.85
C PHE A 119 -18.94 -10.47 2.16
N GLU A 120 -19.95 -11.14 1.62
CA GLU A 120 -19.82 -12.38 0.85
C GLU A 120 -18.91 -12.19 -0.38
N GLY A 121 -18.04 -13.16 -0.68
CA GLY A 121 -17.10 -13.09 -1.80
C GLY A 121 -15.86 -12.22 -1.57
N HIS A 122 -15.67 -11.70 -0.36
CA HIS A 122 -14.40 -11.11 0.08
C HIS A 122 -13.49 -12.17 0.72
N GLY A 123 -12.18 -12.04 0.52
CA GLY A 123 -11.15 -12.84 1.19
C GLY A 123 -9.97 -11.98 1.67
N PHE A 124 -9.01 -12.58 2.35
CA PHE A 124 -7.80 -11.90 2.83
C PHE A 124 -6.54 -12.48 2.18
N LEU A 125 -5.61 -11.60 1.78
CA LEU A 125 -4.36 -12.02 1.17
C LEU A 125 -3.49 -12.91 2.09
N ARG A 126 -3.60 -12.73 3.41
CA ARG A 126 -2.90 -13.55 4.43
C ARG A 126 -3.34 -15.03 4.42
N GLU A 127 -4.53 -15.34 3.89
CA GLU A 127 -5.11 -16.68 3.89
C GLU A 127 -4.91 -17.43 2.57
N LEU A 128 -4.31 -16.80 1.56
CA LEU A 128 -4.17 -17.35 0.20
C LEU A 128 -2.73 -17.77 -0.10
N SER A 129 -2.58 -18.89 -0.81
CA SER A 129 -1.33 -19.30 -1.46
C SER A 129 -1.11 -18.59 -2.81
N GLU A 130 0.10 -18.70 -3.38
CA GLU A 130 0.36 -18.22 -4.75
C GLU A 130 -0.55 -18.94 -5.76
N GLU A 131 -0.82 -20.23 -5.55
CA GLU A 131 -1.76 -21.02 -6.33
C GLU A 131 -3.18 -20.43 -6.26
N ASP A 132 -3.71 -20.14 -5.06
CA ASP A 132 -5.05 -19.55 -4.87
C ASP A 132 -5.18 -18.17 -5.51
N ILE A 133 -4.12 -17.34 -5.42
CA ILE A 133 -4.05 -16.02 -6.06
C ILE A 133 -4.06 -16.14 -7.59
N SER A 134 -3.49 -17.22 -8.14
CA SER A 134 -3.41 -17.46 -9.58
C SER A 134 -4.63 -18.18 -10.17
N GLY A 135 -5.45 -18.81 -9.33
CA GLY A 135 -6.57 -19.67 -9.71
C GLY A 135 -7.87 -18.93 -10.07
N ASP A 136 -8.79 -19.65 -10.71
CA ASP A 136 -10.12 -19.13 -11.07
C ASP A 136 -11.01 -18.85 -9.84
N ASP A 137 -10.75 -19.53 -8.71
CA ASP A 137 -11.45 -19.37 -7.43
C ASP A 137 -10.91 -18.20 -6.56
N CYS A 138 -9.94 -17.43 -7.07
CA CYS A 138 -9.40 -16.27 -6.36
C CYS A 138 -10.53 -15.27 -6.01
N PRO A 139 -10.70 -14.87 -4.73
CA PRO A 139 -11.74 -13.94 -4.35
C PRO A 139 -11.62 -12.61 -5.10
N ARG A 140 -12.72 -12.17 -5.73
CA ARG A 140 -12.78 -10.89 -6.46
C ARG A 140 -12.30 -9.72 -5.60
N PHE A 141 -12.65 -9.74 -4.32
CA PHE A 141 -12.33 -8.70 -3.36
C PHE A 141 -11.31 -9.21 -2.34
N LEU A 142 -10.10 -8.64 -2.38
CA LEU A 142 -8.98 -9.03 -1.53
C LEU A 142 -8.65 -7.93 -0.53
N TRP A 143 -8.71 -8.29 0.75
CA TRP A 143 -8.25 -7.44 1.84
C TRP A 143 -6.78 -7.70 2.15
N ILE A 144 -6.02 -6.61 2.24
CA ILE A 144 -4.65 -6.59 2.74
C ILE A 144 -4.70 -5.87 4.08
N LEU A 145 -4.37 -6.58 5.16
CA LEU A 145 -4.45 -6.08 6.53
C LEU A 145 -3.05 -6.16 7.16
N ASP A 146 -2.54 -5.02 7.59
CA ASP A 146 -1.49 -4.93 8.60
C ASP A 146 -2.15 -4.70 9.95
N THR A 147 -2.05 -5.69 10.82
CA THR A 147 -2.64 -5.69 12.16
C THR A 147 -1.90 -4.80 13.14
N LEU A 148 -0.61 -4.51 12.88
CA LEU A 148 0.25 -3.73 13.77
C LEU A 148 1.50 -3.18 13.05
N ASP A 149 1.33 -2.15 12.22
CA ASP A 149 2.47 -1.37 11.71
C ASP A 149 3.13 -0.63 12.89
N GLY A 150 4.46 -0.61 12.93
CA GLY A 150 5.21 0.01 14.02
C GLY A 150 5.31 -0.82 15.30
N VAL A 151 5.32 -2.15 15.18
CA VAL A 151 5.49 -3.12 16.29
C VAL A 151 6.49 -2.68 17.37
N ALA A 152 7.66 -2.16 16.99
CA ALA A 152 8.68 -1.69 17.94
C ALA A 152 8.26 -0.42 18.70
N SER A 153 7.58 0.51 18.03
CA SER A 153 6.98 1.70 18.66
C SER A 153 5.88 1.32 19.64
N PHE A 154 5.01 0.38 19.25
CA PHE A 154 3.93 -0.14 20.09
C PHE A 154 4.45 -0.75 21.40
N GLN A 155 5.40 -1.70 21.33
CA GLN A 155 5.99 -2.32 22.52
C GLN A 155 6.67 -1.30 23.44
N ALA A 156 7.36 -0.32 22.85
CA ALA A 156 8.15 0.69 23.57
C ALA A 156 7.35 1.88 24.12
N GLY A 157 6.05 1.98 23.80
CA GLY A 157 5.22 3.13 24.22
C GLY A 157 5.51 4.42 23.44
N MET A 158 5.94 4.30 22.18
CA MET A 158 6.15 5.43 21.27
C MET A 158 4.90 5.70 20.43
N PRO A 159 4.55 6.96 20.10
CA PRO A 159 3.21 7.33 19.64
C PRO A 159 2.86 6.98 18.19
N VAL A 160 3.81 6.48 17.38
CA VAL A 160 3.58 6.20 15.94
C VAL A 160 3.65 4.70 15.67
N TRP A 161 2.47 4.10 15.67
CA TRP A 161 2.13 2.74 15.26
C TRP A 161 0.64 2.73 14.89
N GLY A 162 0.17 1.72 14.17
CA GLY A 162 -1.21 1.69 13.73
C GLY A 162 -1.69 0.38 13.14
N ILE A 163 -2.95 0.40 12.70
CA ILE A 163 -3.62 -0.72 12.03
C ILE A 163 -4.03 -0.23 10.64
N SER A 164 -3.62 -0.95 9.59
CA SER A 164 -3.85 -0.54 8.20
C SER A 164 -4.61 -1.61 7.42
N ALA A 165 -5.62 -1.19 6.65
CA ALA A 165 -6.44 -2.09 5.86
C ALA A 165 -6.67 -1.51 4.46
N ALA A 166 -6.46 -2.32 3.44
CA ALA A 166 -6.74 -1.96 2.05
C ALA A 166 -7.63 -3.02 1.39
N LEU A 167 -8.56 -2.56 0.55
CA LEU A 167 -9.37 -3.40 -0.31
C LEU A 167 -8.92 -3.24 -1.75
N PHE A 168 -8.68 -4.38 -2.41
CA PHE A 168 -8.44 -4.48 -3.82
C PHE A 168 -9.56 -5.27 -4.50
N GLU A 169 -9.92 -4.86 -5.71
CA GLU A 169 -10.85 -5.58 -6.58
C GLU A 169 -10.05 -6.09 -7.79
N LEU A 170 -9.86 -7.40 -7.89
CA LEU A 170 -9.13 -8.03 -9.00
C LEU A 170 -7.74 -7.40 -9.21
N PHE A 171 -6.99 -7.25 -8.11
CA PHE A 171 -5.67 -6.60 -8.04
C PHE A 171 -5.64 -5.08 -8.25
N TRP A 172 -6.79 -4.42 -8.44
CA TRP A 172 -6.88 -2.96 -8.51
C TRP A 172 -7.21 -2.34 -7.14
N PRO A 173 -6.51 -1.28 -6.71
CA PRO A 173 -6.82 -0.60 -5.46
C PRO A 173 -8.22 0.01 -5.49
N VAL A 174 -8.97 -0.13 -4.40
CA VAL A 174 -10.32 0.44 -4.23
C VAL A 174 -10.34 1.42 -3.07
N LEU A 175 -9.84 0.98 -1.92
CA LEU A 175 -10.02 1.64 -0.63
C LEU A 175 -8.77 1.40 0.23
N GLY A 176 -8.28 2.43 0.91
CA GLY A 176 -7.18 2.34 1.88
C GLY A 176 -7.53 3.06 3.18
N PHE A 177 -7.19 2.44 4.31
CA PHE A 177 -7.42 2.94 5.66
C PHE A 177 -6.19 2.73 6.54
N LEU A 178 -5.85 3.72 7.36
CA LEU A 178 -4.86 3.60 8.43
C LEU A 178 -5.37 4.31 9.68
N TYR A 179 -5.37 3.62 10.81
CA TYR A 179 -5.65 4.23 12.11
C TYR A 179 -4.41 4.25 13.00
N LEU A 180 -4.04 5.43 13.48
CA LEU A 180 -2.98 5.66 14.48
C LEU A 180 -3.64 5.91 15.84
N PRO A 181 -3.73 4.91 16.76
CA PRO A 181 -4.61 5.03 17.93
C PRO A 181 -4.18 6.08 18.95
N VAL A 182 -2.87 6.34 19.08
CA VAL A 182 -2.33 7.27 20.08
C VAL A 182 -2.64 8.74 19.72
N THR A 183 -2.63 9.08 18.43
CA THR A 183 -2.99 10.42 17.94
C THR A 183 -4.49 10.56 17.61
N GLY A 184 -5.23 9.44 17.57
CA GLY A 184 -6.63 9.41 17.14
C GLY A 184 -6.82 9.69 15.64
N GLU A 185 -5.74 9.60 14.85
CA GLU A 185 -5.73 9.94 13.44
C GLU A 185 -6.17 8.74 12.60
N LEU A 186 -7.32 8.88 11.95
CA LEU A 186 -7.84 7.92 10.98
C LEU A 186 -7.70 8.50 9.58
N TYR A 187 -6.79 7.92 8.79
CA TYR A 187 -6.61 8.24 7.39
C TYR A 187 -7.47 7.30 6.55
N SER A 188 -8.21 7.82 5.57
CA SER A 188 -8.99 7.00 4.63
C SER A 188 -9.01 7.59 3.23
N ALA A 189 -9.05 6.73 2.20
CA ALA A 189 -9.12 7.16 0.81
C ALA A 189 -9.81 6.12 -0.07
N TYR A 190 -10.55 6.60 -1.06
CA TYR A 190 -10.97 5.80 -2.21
C TYR A 190 -10.01 6.08 -3.37
N ALA A 191 -9.68 5.04 -4.16
CA ALA A 191 -8.88 5.23 -5.36
C ALA A 191 -9.56 6.22 -6.32
N GLY A 192 -8.81 7.23 -6.78
CA GLY A 192 -9.31 8.29 -7.66
C GLY A 192 -10.20 9.34 -7.00
N ARG A 193 -10.30 9.39 -5.66
CA ARG A 193 -10.98 10.46 -4.91
C ARG A 193 -9.99 11.21 -4.00
N GLU A 194 -10.49 12.08 -3.15
CA GLU A 194 -9.68 12.75 -2.13
C GLU A 194 -9.29 11.79 -1.00
N ALA A 195 -8.10 11.99 -0.44
CA ALA A 195 -7.70 11.40 0.83
C ALA A 195 -8.27 12.23 1.99
N LEU A 196 -8.63 11.56 3.08
CA LEU A 196 -9.24 12.14 4.27
C LEU A 196 -8.38 11.82 5.51
N LEU A 197 -8.36 12.74 6.47
CA LEU A 197 -7.92 12.54 7.84
C LEU A 197 -9.08 12.92 8.77
N ASN A 198 -9.64 11.95 9.50
CA ASN A 198 -10.82 12.14 10.35
C ASN A 198 -11.94 12.90 9.60
N ASP A 199 -12.28 12.40 8.40
CA ASP A 199 -13.28 12.96 7.48
C ASP A 199 -12.98 14.36 6.88
N VAL A 200 -11.82 14.95 7.18
CA VAL A 200 -11.35 16.21 6.57
C VAL A 200 -10.40 15.93 5.41
N PRO A 201 -10.60 16.52 4.21
CA PRO A 201 -9.68 16.35 3.08
C PRO A 201 -8.23 16.75 3.39
N ILE A 202 -7.29 15.94 2.92
CA ILE A 202 -5.84 16.15 3.04
C ILE A 202 -5.14 16.05 1.69
N ARG A 203 -3.99 16.73 1.57
CA ARG A 203 -3.11 16.69 0.40
C ARG A 203 -1.65 16.70 0.83
N VAL A 204 -0.78 16.21 -0.05
CA VAL A 204 0.68 16.39 0.05
C VAL A 204 1.06 17.88 -0.02
N ARG A 205 2.28 18.23 0.35
CA ARG A 205 2.78 19.61 0.18
C ARG A 205 2.86 19.96 -1.31
N GLU A 206 2.31 21.12 -1.69
CA GLU A 206 2.34 21.62 -3.07
C GLU A 206 3.61 22.45 -3.38
N ASP A 207 4.26 23.05 -2.36
CA ASP A 207 5.53 23.75 -2.50
C ASP A 207 6.70 22.76 -2.67
N PRO A 208 7.42 22.78 -3.81
CA PRO A 208 8.55 21.88 -4.08
C PRO A 208 9.88 22.36 -3.48
N THR A 209 9.89 23.49 -2.75
CA THR A 209 11.10 24.06 -2.15
C THR A 209 11.67 23.14 -1.08
N ILE A 210 12.98 22.86 -1.16
CA ILE A 210 13.72 22.07 -0.17
C ILE A 210 14.73 23.00 0.53
N ASP A 211 14.60 23.10 1.85
CA ASP A 211 15.40 23.97 2.71
C ASP A 211 15.72 23.30 4.07
N ASN A 212 16.21 24.08 5.04
CA ASN A 212 16.53 23.59 6.38
C ASN A 212 15.31 23.25 7.26
N GLU A 213 14.11 23.70 6.88
CA GLU A 213 12.89 23.39 7.59
C GLU A 213 12.21 22.12 7.10
N SER A 214 12.45 21.72 5.84
CA SER A 214 11.96 20.47 5.23
C SER A 214 12.22 19.22 6.09
N LEU A 215 11.37 18.22 5.95
CA LEU A 215 11.35 16.96 6.71
C LEU A 215 11.20 15.76 5.78
N VAL A 216 12.20 14.87 5.79
CA VAL A 216 12.10 13.55 5.14
C VAL A 216 12.11 12.45 6.19
N LEU A 217 11.13 11.55 6.11
CA LEU A 217 11.06 10.36 6.96
C LEU A 217 11.88 9.23 6.33
N VAL A 218 12.63 8.46 7.11
CA VAL A 218 13.54 7.42 6.60
C VAL A 218 13.47 6.13 7.40
N TYR A 219 13.62 4.99 6.72
CA TYR A 219 13.71 3.68 7.36
C TYR A 219 14.95 3.53 8.28
N SER A 220 14.86 2.65 9.28
CA SER A 220 15.81 2.52 10.40
C SER A 220 17.27 2.28 10.02
N ARG A 221 17.54 1.75 8.82
CA ARG A 221 18.88 1.40 8.34
C ARG A 221 19.39 2.32 7.22
N PHE A 222 18.66 3.42 6.94
CA PHE A 222 19.01 4.42 5.92
C PHE A 222 20.48 4.86 5.96
N HIS A 223 21.01 5.12 7.15
CA HIS A 223 22.41 5.51 7.37
C HIS A 223 23.45 4.47 6.91
N LYS A 224 23.06 3.21 6.67
CA LYS A 224 23.94 2.16 6.13
C LYS A 224 24.01 2.19 4.61
N ASP A 225 22.90 2.57 3.97
CA ASP A 225 22.72 2.53 2.52
C ASP A 225 23.01 3.89 1.84
N PHE A 226 22.91 5.00 2.58
CA PHE A 226 23.01 6.36 2.02
C PHE A 226 23.95 7.28 2.82
N VAL A 227 24.52 8.26 2.11
CA VAL A 227 25.06 9.52 2.62
C VAL A 227 24.10 10.63 2.20
N SER A 228 23.76 11.53 3.13
CA SER A 228 22.81 12.63 2.89
C SER A 228 23.53 13.97 2.88
N ASP A 229 23.24 14.82 1.90
CA ASP A 229 23.47 16.27 1.94
C ASP A 229 22.16 17.08 1.99
N PHE A 230 21.02 16.40 2.19
CA PHE A 230 19.71 17.02 2.39
C PHE A 230 19.77 18.11 3.47
N PRO A 231 19.33 19.36 3.17
CA PRO A 231 19.50 20.49 4.08
C PRO A 231 18.56 20.43 5.29
N GLY A 232 17.43 19.74 5.15
CA GLY A 232 16.39 19.64 6.17
C GLY A 232 16.62 18.50 7.19
N LYS A 233 15.55 18.15 7.89
CA LYS A 233 15.56 17.17 8.98
C LYS A 233 15.29 15.76 8.43
N LEU A 234 16.11 14.81 8.86
CA LEU A 234 15.81 13.38 8.72
C LEU A 234 15.22 12.84 10.03
N ARG A 235 14.12 12.08 9.96
CA ARG A 235 13.48 11.44 11.12
C ARG A 235 13.04 10.02 10.78
N ASN A 236 12.87 9.19 11.79
CA ASN A 236 12.27 7.87 11.63
C ASN A 236 11.24 7.66 12.76
N PHE A 237 9.98 7.49 12.40
CA PHE A 237 8.90 7.19 13.34
C PHE A 237 8.67 5.70 13.59
N GLY A 238 9.40 4.80 12.92
CA GLY A 238 9.35 3.36 13.16
C GLY A 238 8.17 2.60 12.54
N SER A 239 7.30 3.25 11.77
CA SER A 239 6.12 2.66 11.13
C SER A 239 6.03 3.08 9.65
N SER A 240 5.85 2.12 8.73
CA SER A 240 5.90 2.34 7.28
C SER A 240 4.66 3.05 6.76
N ALA A 241 3.48 2.58 7.15
CA ALA A 241 2.20 3.18 6.78
C ALA A 241 2.04 4.56 7.45
N GLY A 242 2.55 4.72 8.68
CA GLY A 242 2.67 6.01 9.35
C GLY A 242 3.53 7.01 8.56
N HIS A 243 4.69 6.61 8.03
CA HIS A 243 5.49 7.51 7.19
C HIS A 243 4.72 7.96 5.94
N LEU A 244 4.02 7.04 5.25
CA LEU A 244 3.19 7.36 4.09
C LEU A 244 2.06 8.34 4.43
N ALA A 245 1.37 8.12 5.55
CA ALA A 245 0.28 8.98 5.99
C ALA A 245 0.74 10.40 6.37
N TYR A 246 1.89 10.54 7.03
CA TYR A 246 2.47 11.86 7.33
C TYR A 246 2.87 12.63 6.06
N VAL A 247 3.31 11.96 5.00
CA VAL A 247 3.51 12.59 3.68
C VAL A 247 2.18 12.96 3.02
N ALA A 248 1.20 12.05 3.04
CA ALA A 248 -0.12 12.25 2.44
C ALA A 248 -0.89 13.46 3.02
N ARG A 249 -0.63 13.85 4.28
CA ARG A 249 -1.19 15.06 4.90
C ARG A 249 -0.31 16.32 4.80
N GLY A 250 0.79 16.28 4.05
CA GLY A 250 1.77 17.38 3.96
C GLY A 250 2.51 17.67 5.27
N GLY A 251 2.51 16.72 6.21
CA GLY A 251 3.23 16.82 7.50
C GLY A 251 4.71 16.45 7.40
N ALA A 252 5.08 15.71 6.36
CA ALA A 252 6.45 15.49 5.89
C ALA A 252 6.49 15.68 4.37
N ASP A 253 7.65 16.03 3.82
CA ASP A 253 7.79 16.40 2.41
C ASP A 253 8.03 15.18 1.52
N ALA A 254 8.70 14.17 2.06
CA ALA A 254 8.80 12.83 1.48
C ALA A 254 9.09 11.78 2.57
N CYS A 255 9.00 10.51 2.20
CA CYS A 255 9.60 9.42 2.96
C CYS A 255 10.37 8.45 2.07
N ILE A 256 11.42 7.84 2.63
CA ILE A 256 12.23 6.81 2.00
C ILE A 256 12.00 5.51 2.77
N LEU A 257 11.56 4.47 2.06
CA LEU A 257 11.19 3.16 2.59
C LEU A 257 12.09 2.08 1.98
N LYS A 258 12.34 0.99 2.69
CA LYS A 258 13.12 -0.16 2.21
C LYS A 258 12.86 -1.37 3.11
N ASN A 259 12.88 -2.58 2.56
CA ASN A 259 12.63 -3.82 3.30
C ASN A 259 11.23 -3.78 3.95
N VAL A 260 10.25 -3.52 3.10
CA VAL A 260 8.80 -3.49 3.40
C VAL A 260 8.11 -4.58 2.59
N ASN A 261 6.89 -4.97 2.95
CA ASN A 261 6.05 -5.89 2.19
C ASN A 261 4.81 -5.17 1.62
N ILE A 262 3.86 -5.91 1.04
CA ILE A 262 2.62 -5.31 0.53
C ILE A 262 1.70 -4.80 1.66
N GLN A 263 1.72 -5.40 2.84
CA GLN A 263 0.89 -4.99 3.99
C GLN A 263 1.32 -3.62 4.55
N ASP A 264 2.63 -3.38 4.67
CA ASP A 264 3.25 -2.10 5.03
C ASP A 264 2.80 -0.93 4.12
N LEU A 265 2.48 -1.22 2.86
CA LEU A 265 2.30 -0.22 1.80
C LEU A 265 0.88 -0.08 1.28
N ALA A 266 0.07 -1.15 1.29
CA ALA A 266 -1.19 -1.24 0.54
C ALA A 266 -2.17 -0.10 0.86
N ALA A 267 -2.44 0.15 2.14
CA ALA A 267 -3.33 1.24 2.54
C ALA A 267 -2.70 2.61 2.28
N GLY A 268 -1.43 2.76 2.69
CA GLY A 268 -0.69 4.01 2.57
C GLY A 268 -0.48 4.48 1.14
N SER A 269 -0.34 3.57 0.16
CA SER A 269 -0.21 3.91 -1.26
C SER A 269 -1.51 4.50 -1.83
N ILE A 270 -2.66 3.93 -1.46
CA ILE A 270 -3.97 4.43 -1.91
C ILE A 270 -4.24 5.83 -1.32
N ILE A 271 -3.94 6.00 -0.02
CA ILE A 271 -4.07 7.26 0.69
C ILE A 271 -3.14 8.33 0.10
N LEU A 272 -1.87 7.99 -0.17
CA LEU A 272 -0.90 8.92 -0.74
C LEU A 272 -1.26 9.33 -2.18
N GLU A 273 -1.69 8.39 -3.02
CA GLU A 273 -2.06 8.69 -4.41
C GLU A 273 -3.29 9.61 -4.50
N ALA A 274 -4.29 9.35 -3.66
CA ALA A 274 -5.49 10.19 -3.47
C ALA A 274 -5.16 11.59 -2.90
N ALA A 275 -4.10 11.70 -2.10
CA ALA A 275 -3.57 12.97 -1.60
C ALA A 275 -2.73 13.77 -2.61
N GLY A 276 -2.49 13.24 -3.82
CA GLY A 276 -1.66 13.88 -4.85
C GLY A 276 -0.17 13.47 -4.84
N GLY A 277 0.22 12.50 -4.01
CA GLY A 277 1.55 11.93 -3.99
C GLY A 277 1.73 10.71 -4.91
N GLN A 278 2.93 10.15 -4.91
CA GLN A 278 3.29 8.93 -5.62
C GLN A 278 4.37 8.16 -4.86
N ILE A 279 4.44 6.84 -5.09
CA ILE A 279 5.57 6.00 -4.69
C ILE A 279 6.34 5.61 -5.96
N LYS A 280 7.67 5.74 -5.94
CA LYS A 280 8.57 5.27 -7.00
C LYS A 280 9.75 4.54 -6.38
N PHE A 281 10.45 3.74 -7.18
CA PHE A 281 11.78 3.28 -6.77
C PHE A 281 12.73 4.48 -6.70
N PHE A 282 13.72 4.37 -5.83
CA PHE A 282 14.71 5.43 -5.61
C PHE A 282 15.54 5.73 -6.88
N ASP A 283 15.67 4.78 -7.79
CA ASP A 283 16.34 4.96 -9.10
C ASP A 283 15.49 5.70 -10.16
N GLY A 284 14.22 6.02 -9.85
CA GLY A 284 13.31 6.71 -10.77
C GLY A 284 12.40 5.81 -11.58
N SER A 285 12.52 4.48 -11.48
CA SER A 285 11.54 3.56 -12.06
C SER A 285 10.20 3.60 -11.30
N ASP A 286 9.10 3.32 -11.99
CA ASP A 286 7.76 3.36 -11.37
C ASP A 286 7.53 2.13 -10.49
N PHE A 287 6.84 2.34 -9.37
CA PHE A 287 6.47 1.30 -8.42
C PHE A 287 4.95 1.10 -8.44
N HIS A 288 4.49 -0.15 -8.47
CA HIS A 288 3.08 -0.52 -8.37
C HIS A 288 2.90 -1.56 -7.28
N VAL A 289 2.08 -1.23 -6.27
CA VAL A 289 1.83 -2.11 -5.11
C VAL A 289 1.12 -3.42 -5.51
N GLY A 290 0.37 -3.41 -6.62
CA GLY A 290 -0.26 -4.58 -7.22
C GLY A 290 0.71 -5.67 -7.71
N ASP A 291 2.00 -5.34 -7.87
CA ASP A 291 3.02 -6.26 -8.38
C ASP A 291 3.68 -7.09 -7.26
N TYR A 292 3.13 -7.02 -6.04
CA TYR A 292 3.66 -7.63 -4.81
C TYR A 292 2.60 -8.45 -4.05
N PHE A 293 1.55 -8.90 -4.74
CA PHE A 293 0.52 -9.80 -4.18
C PHE A 293 1.07 -11.18 -3.81
N ASP A 294 2.20 -11.58 -4.37
CA ASP A 294 3.01 -12.74 -3.94
C ASP A 294 3.63 -12.58 -2.54
N GLY A 295 3.45 -11.42 -1.88
CA GLY A 295 3.92 -11.18 -0.52
C GLY A 295 5.44 -11.01 -0.38
N ARG A 296 6.19 -11.04 -1.48
CA ARG A 296 7.66 -10.90 -1.45
C ARG A 296 8.08 -9.53 -0.89
N ARG A 297 9.22 -9.50 -0.21
CA ARG A 297 9.78 -8.24 0.32
C ARG A 297 10.30 -7.33 -0.79
N ILE A 298 10.06 -6.04 -0.60
CA ILE A 298 10.57 -4.95 -1.43
C ILE A 298 11.86 -4.44 -0.79
N ASP A 299 12.97 -5.06 -1.17
CA ASP A 299 14.30 -4.76 -0.61
C ASP A 299 15.02 -3.60 -1.31
N GLN A 300 14.50 -3.16 -2.46
CA GLN A 300 14.97 -1.94 -3.12
C GLN A 300 14.42 -0.70 -2.40
N PRO A 301 15.20 0.39 -2.27
CA PRO A 301 14.69 1.61 -1.67
C PRO A 301 13.59 2.22 -2.54
N LEU A 302 12.49 2.59 -1.90
CA LEU A 302 11.39 3.38 -2.46
C LEU A 302 11.48 4.81 -1.94
N ILE A 303 10.95 5.75 -2.70
CA ILE A 303 10.65 7.11 -2.24
C ILE A 303 9.18 7.42 -2.49
N ALA A 304 8.54 8.00 -1.49
CA ALA A 304 7.15 8.44 -1.52
C ALA A 304 7.10 9.95 -1.26
N ALA A 305 6.54 10.70 -2.20
CA ALA A 305 6.64 12.17 -2.25
C ALA A 305 5.46 12.75 -3.07
N PRO A 306 5.26 14.08 -3.13
CA PRO A 306 4.39 14.70 -4.11
C PRO A 306 4.68 14.24 -5.54
N LYS A 307 3.67 14.22 -6.41
CA LYS A 307 3.87 13.93 -7.85
C LYS A 307 4.91 14.87 -8.45
N ASP A 308 5.71 14.33 -9.37
CA ASP A 308 6.79 15.00 -10.11
C ASP A 308 7.95 15.62 -9.29
N THR A 309 8.02 15.40 -7.97
CA THR A 309 9.11 15.91 -7.11
C THR A 309 10.26 14.92 -6.84
N HIS A 310 10.27 13.74 -7.48
CA HIS A 310 11.24 12.65 -7.22
C HIS A 310 12.70 13.11 -7.27
N GLU A 311 13.11 13.74 -8.37
CA GLU A 311 14.50 14.19 -8.58
C GLU A 311 14.92 15.26 -7.57
N SER A 312 13.98 16.10 -7.11
CA SER A 312 14.23 17.14 -6.10
C SER A 312 14.72 16.55 -4.80
N PHE A 313 14.20 15.40 -4.37
CA PHE A 313 14.67 14.71 -3.16
C PHE A 313 15.87 13.80 -3.43
N VAL A 314 15.83 12.98 -4.47
CA VAL A 314 16.82 11.91 -4.73
C VAL A 314 18.24 12.47 -4.92
N LYS A 315 18.39 13.66 -5.51
CA LYS A 315 19.69 14.34 -5.67
C LYS A 315 20.46 14.55 -4.35
N HIS A 316 19.76 14.58 -3.22
CA HIS A 316 20.32 14.82 -1.89
C HIS A 316 20.81 13.56 -1.15
N PHE A 317 20.54 12.36 -1.69
CA PHE A 317 20.83 11.10 -1.01
C PHE A 317 21.68 10.19 -1.90
N LYS A 318 22.98 10.21 -1.66
CA LYS A 318 23.98 9.43 -2.41
C LYS A 318 24.07 8.04 -1.83
N LYS A 319 23.78 7.02 -2.64
CA LYS A 319 23.92 5.61 -2.24
C LYS A 319 25.40 5.28 -1.97
N LYS A 320 25.64 4.46 -0.95
CA LYS A 320 26.96 3.95 -0.56
C LYS A 320 27.37 2.73 -1.38
#